data_AF-E4X1L0-F1
#
_entry.id   AF-E4X1L0-F1
#
_cell.length_a   1.000
_cell.length_b   1.000
_cell.length_c   1.000
_cell.angle_alpha   90.00
_cell.angle_beta   90.00
_cell.angle_gamma   90.00
#
_symmetry.space_group_name_H-M   'P 1'
#
loop_
_entity.id
_entity.type
_entity.pdbx_description
1 polymer ?
#
loop_
_entity_poly.entity_id
_entity_poly.type
_entity_poly.pdbx_seq_one_letter_code
_entity_poly.pdbx_strand_id
1 'polypeptide(L)'
;MKLSALCFGAFASAQIGDSGCDRIGGQCLDWRYYKCTAGYESGLCSGDNNRKCCKNCDTTCQWQESQDAKGDSKCEDAGGKCQHNTNYCSGSYQGSMCGGSSSRQCCGASGGGGGGDCNLVRYTNTHIKGYNGLRVEVDAGFKSEMDKMNRFAIDCSVTVQVTHAFRKEGQNIGGTIVPPASNSNHLVGHAIDFNLETPNGWCNGDCLDWENNSYGKCFTNKIKADRTLRWGQSFNDPVHIDDYLNGGNPSEWDKLYYQNQGC
;
A
#
# COMPACT_ATOMS: atom_id res chain seq x y z
N MET A 1 -30.22 -35.33 -21.01
CA MET A 1 -28.87 -34.95 -20.55
C MET A 1 -28.16 -34.19 -21.66
N LYS A 2 -28.04 -32.87 -21.53
CA LYS A 2 -27.13 -32.04 -22.32
C LYS A 2 -26.51 -31.03 -21.37
N LEU A 3 -25.27 -31.28 -20.94
CA LEU A 3 -24.43 -30.28 -20.30
C LEU A 3 -23.85 -29.41 -21.41
N SER A 4 -24.17 -28.12 -21.41
CA SER A 4 -23.37 -27.09 -22.07
C SER A 4 -22.79 -26.20 -20.98
N ALA A 5 -21.52 -26.44 -20.65
CA ALA A 5 -20.73 -25.50 -19.86
C ALA A 5 -20.10 -24.50 -20.83
N LEU A 6 -20.59 -23.25 -20.80
CA LEU A 6 -19.89 -22.10 -21.36
C LEU A 6 -19.07 -21.49 -20.22
N CYS A 7 -17.76 -21.78 -20.22
CA CYS A 7 -16.81 -21.07 -19.37
C CYS A 7 -16.19 -19.96 -20.23
N PHE A 8 -16.72 -18.75 -20.11
CA PHE A 8 -16.04 -17.54 -20.61
C PHE A 8 -15.01 -17.11 -19.56
N GLY A 9 -13.79 -17.64 -19.67
CA GLY A 9 -12.63 -17.04 -19.02
C GLY A 9 -12.17 -15.84 -19.86
N ALA A 10 -12.29 -14.64 -19.29
CA ALA A 10 -11.74 -13.44 -19.90
C ALA A 10 -10.21 -13.54 -19.95
N PHE A 11 -9.67 -13.50 -21.17
CA PHE A 11 -8.25 -13.50 -21.47
C PHE A 11 -7.62 -12.22 -20.93
N ALA A 12 -6.69 -12.35 -19.98
CA ALA A 12 -5.67 -11.34 -19.79
C ALA A 12 -4.91 -11.20 -21.11
N SER A 13 -4.74 -9.98 -21.62
CA SER A 13 -3.98 -9.72 -22.83
C SER A 13 -2.50 -9.98 -22.58
N ALA A 14 -2.06 -11.23 -22.72
CA ALA A 14 -0.65 -11.56 -22.88
C ALA A 14 -0.19 -10.84 -24.15
N GLN A 15 0.70 -9.85 -24.03
CA GLN A 15 1.36 -9.32 -25.20
C GLN A 15 2.16 -10.44 -25.86
N ILE A 16 2.12 -10.53 -27.18
CA ILE A 16 2.76 -11.58 -28.01
C ILE A 16 4.27 -11.75 -27.71
N GLY A 17 4.88 -10.80 -27.00
CA GLY A 17 6.28 -10.79 -26.60
C GLY A 17 6.62 -11.34 -25.19
N ASP A 18 5.66 -11.78 -24.37
CA ASP A 18 5.93 -12.32 -23.02
C ASP A 18 6.06 -13.87 -23.00
N SER A 19 6.04 -14.51 -24.17
CA SER A 19 6.06 -15.98 -24.35
C SER A 19 7.22 -16.71 -23.66
N GLY A 20 8.34 -16.03 -23.45
CA GLY A 20 9.49 -16.57 -22.71
C GLY A 20 9.15 -16.82 -21.24
N CYS A 21 8.46 -15.88 -20.60
CA CYS A 21 8.01 -15.96 -19.22
C CYS A 21 6.84 -16.94 -19.06
N ASP A 22 5.88 -16.91 -19.98
CA ASP A 22 4.73 -17.81 -19.97
C ASP A 22 5.15 -19.29 -20.07
N ARG A 23 6.20 -19.59 -20.85
CA ARG A 23 6.72 -20.97 -21.02
C ARG A 23 7.25 -21.57 -19.72
N ILE A 24 7.68 -20.74 -18.77
CA ILE A 24 8.11 -21.19 -17.43
C ILE A 24 7.00 -21.02 -16.38
N GLY A 25 5.77 -20.73 -16.83
CA GLY A 25 4.61 -20.48 -15.97
C GLY A 25 4.69 -19.19 -15.16
N GLY A 26 5.65 -18.30 -15.48
CA GLY A 26 5.85 -17.05 -14.77
C GLY A 26 4.90 -15.95 -15.24
N GLN A 27 5.00 -14.78 -14.60
CA GLN A 27 4.28 -13.58 -14.99
C GLN A 27 5.22 -12.37 -15.10
N CYS A 28 5.11 -11.63 -16.20
CA CYS A 28 5.89 -10.42 -16.41
C CYS A 28 5.36 -9.24 -15.59
N LEU A 29 6.08 -8.90 -14.52
CA LEU A 29 5.75 -7.85 -13.57
C LEU A 29 6.87 -6.79 -13.51
N ASP A 30 6.54 -5.58 -13.07
CA ASP A 30 7.57 -4.58 -12.76
C ASP A 30 8.25 -4.95 -11.43
N TRP A 31 9.51 -5.39 -11.50
CA TRP A 31 10.23 -5.98 -10.36
C TRP A 31 10.46 -5.03 -9.19
N ARG A 32 10.30 -3.71 -9.40
CA ARG A 32 10.43 -2.68 -8.37
C ARG A 32 9.26 -2.72 -7.40
N TYR A 33 8.07 -3.07 -7.88
CA TYR A 33 6.82 -2.94 -7.12
C TYR A 33 6.25 -4.26 -6.61
N TYR A 34 6.67 -5.41 -7.17
CA TYR A 34 6.12 -6.71 -6.82
C TYR A 34 7.19 -7.64 -6.24
N LYS A 35 7.00 -8.16 -5.03
CA LYS A 35 7.83 -9.25 -4.50
C LYS A 35 7.48 -10.55 -5.23
N CYS A 36 8.48 -11.16 -5.83
CA CYS A 36 8.39 -12.48 -6.44
C CYS A 36 8.97 -13.54 -5.51
N THR A 37 8.10 -14.43 -4.99
CA THR A 37 8.49 -15.50 -4.06
C THR A 37 9.47 -16.50 -4.66
N ALA A 38 9.36 -16.83 -5.95
CA ALA A 38 10.33 -17.70 -6.62
C ALA A 38 11.53 -16.94 -7.23
N GLY A 39 11.56 -15.61 -7.08
CA GLY A 39 12.54 -14.71 -7.67
C GLY A 39 12.27 -14.35 -9.13
N TYR A 40 12.88 -13.24 -9.55
CA TYR A 40 12.80 -12.73 -10.92
C TYR A 40 13.84 -13.33 -11.86
N GLU A 41 13.47 -13.41 -13.14
CA GLU A 41 14.34 -13.73 -14.27
C GLU A 41 14.26 -12.61 -15.31
N SER A 42 15.43 -12.14 -15.78
CA SER A 42 15.53 -11.04 -16.75
C SER A 42 15.54 -11.56 -18.19
N GLY A 43 15.11 -10.73 -19.15
CA GLY A 43 15.18 -11.05 -20.57
C GLY A 43 14.08 -11.98 -21.10
N LEU A 44 13.12 -12.36 -20.27
CA LEU A 44 11.97 -13.20 -20.65
C LEU A 44 10.68 -12.40 -20.92
N CYS A 45 10.70 -11.10 -20.63
CA CYS A 45 9.58 -10.19 -20.78
C CYS A 45 9.88 -9.14 -21.83
N SER A 46 8.89 -8.79 -22.62
CA SER A 46 8.98 -7.65 -23.52
C SER A 46 8.79 -6.33 -22.77
N GLY A 47 9.23 -5.23 -23.36
CA GLY A 47 9.13 -3.89 -22.78
C GLY A 47 10.43 -3.41 -22.15
N ASP A 48 10.33 -2.56 -21.14
CA ASP A 48 11.50 -1.96 -20.49
C ASP A 48 12.19 -2.90 -19.49
N ASN A 49 13.40 -2.52 -19.07
CA ASN A 49 14.27 -3.33 -18.20
C ASN A 49 13.72 -3.58 -16.79
N ASN A 50 12.66 -2.87 -16.38
CA ASN A 50 12.00 -3.10 -15.10
C ASN A 50 10.92 -4.18 -15.22
N ARG A 51 10.43 -4.51 -16.42
CA ARG A 51 9.59 -5.70 -16.60
C ARG A 51 10.46 -6.95 -16.57
N LYS A 52 10.31 -7.74 -15.51
CA LYS A 52 11.02 -9.02 -15.34
C LYS A 52 10.02 -10.14 -15.11
N CYS A 53 10.43 -11.37 -15.42
CA CYS A 53 9.59 -12.53 -15.26
C CYS A 53 9.62 -12.95 -13.79
N CYS A 54 8.52 -12.76 -13.07
CA CYS A 54 8.35 -13.40 -11.77
C CYS A 54 8.03 -14.87 -12.00
N LYS A 55 8.93 -15.76 -11.57
CA LYS A 55 8.76 -17.20 -11.76
C LYS A 55 7.58 -17.72 -10.96
N ASN A 56 6.93 -18.76 -11.47
CA ASN A 56 5.85 -19.42 -10.75
C ASN A 56 6.35 -19.98 -9.42
N CYS A 57 5.60 -19.76 -8.35
CA CYS A 57 5.82 -20.41 -7.07
C CYS A 57 4.69 -21.42 -6.84
N ASP A 58 4.93 -22.65 -7.30
CA ASP A 58 4.01 -23.77 -7.12
C ASP A 58 3.90 -24.21 -5.64
N THR A 59 3.13 -25.26 -5.37
CA THR A 59 2.91 -25.76 -4.00
C THR A 59 4.20 -26.19 -3.30
N THR A 60 5.20 -26.67 -4.04
CA THR A 60 6.51 -27.04 -3.49
C THR A 60 7.30 -25.81 -3.09
N CYS A 61 7.34 -24.80 -3.98
CA CYS A 61 7.95 -23.51 -3.70
C CYS A 61 7.30 -22.81 -2.50
N GLN A 62 5.96 -22.79 -2.42
CA GLN A 62 5.22 -22.18 -1.32
C GLN A 62 5.50 -22.88 0.02
N TRP A 63 5.54 -24.22 0.01
CA TRP A 63 5.89 -24.98 1.20
C TRP A 63 7.33 -24.71 1.64
N GLN A 64 8.27 -24.66 0.70
CA GLN A 64 9.67 -24.36 0.99
C GLN A 64 9.84 -22.95 1.56
N GLU A 65 9.22 -21.94 0.96
CA GLU A 65 9.23 -20.57 1.49
C GLU A 65 8.67 -20.53 2.92
N SER A 66 7.61 -21.27 3.21
CA SER A 66 7.06 -21.36 4.57
C SER A 66 8.02 -22.05 5.57
N GLN A 67 8.81 -23.03 5.13
CA GLN A 67 9.85 -23.62 5.98
C GLN A 67 11.01 -22.65 6.19
N ASP A 68 11.47 -22.01 5.11
CA ASP A 68 12.59 -21.07 5.12
C ASP A 68 12.28 -19.84 5.98
N ALA A 69 11.04 -19.34 5.93
CA ALA A 69 10.58 -18.20 6.72
C ALA A 69 10.74 -18.39 8.24
N LYS A 70 10.78 -19.63 8.73
CA LYS A 70 11.06 -19.92 10.15
C LYS A 70 12.45 -19.46 10.60
N GLY A 71 13.37 -19.25 9.65
CA GLY A 71 14.74 -18.78 9.89
C GLY A 71 14.94 -17.29 9.63
N ASP A 72 13.88 -16.53 9.34
CA ASP A 72 13.99 -15.12 8.92
C ASP A 72 14.14 -14.14 10.08
N SER A 73 14.01 -14.61 11.33
CA SER A 73 14.03 -13.75 12.53
C SER A 73 15.26 -12.85 12.62
N LYS A 74 16.45 -13.30 12.20
CA LYS A 74 17.65 -12.46 12.22
C LYS A 74 17.55 -11.25 11.29
N CYS A 75 16.90 -11.41 10.14
CA CYS A 75 16.66 -10.33 9.21
C CYS A 75 15.55 -9.41 9.72
N GLU A 76 14.46 -9.99 10.24
CA GLU A 76 13.33 -9.25 10.80
C GLU A 76 13.75 -8.41 12.01
N ASP A 77 14.54 -8.97 12.93
CA ASP A 77 15.11 -8.28 14.10
C ASP A 77 16.05 -7.14 13.68
N ALA A 78 16.65 -7.22 12.49
CA ALA A 78 17.49 -6.18 11.90
C ALA A 78 16.67 -5.14 11.09
N GLY A 79 15.34 -5.24 11.10
CA GLY A 79 14.45 -4.35 10.34
C GLY A 79 14.48 -4.59 8.83
N GLY A 80 15.00 -5.74 8.38
CA GLY A 80 15.05 -6.13 6.98
C GLY A 80 13.92 -7.07 6.56
N LYS A 81 13.84 -7.33 5.25
CA LYS A 81 12.89 -8.30 4.66
C LYS A 81 13.64 -9.42 3.96
N CYS A 82 13.31 -10.66 4.32
CA CYS A 82 13.80 -11.82 3.60
C CYS A 82 13.08 -12.00 2.27
N GLN A 83 13.87 -12.05 1.20
CA GLN A 83 13.39 -12.23 -0.17
C GLN A 83 14.50 -12.76 -1.07
N HIS A 84 14.13 -13.32 -2.23
CA HIS A 84 15.14 -13.67 -3.23
C HIS A 84 15.92 -12.43 -3.66
N ASN A 85 17.23 -12.56 -3.85
CA ASN A 85 18.15 -11.48 -4.19
C ASN A 85 18.00 -10.94 -5.63
N THR A 86 17.08 -11.53 -6.39
CA THR A 86 16.62 -11.02 -7.68
C THR A 86 15.41 -10.07 -7.56
N ASN A 87 14.81 -9.95 -6.37
CA ASN A 87 13.82 -8.91 -6.09
C ASN A 87 14.48 -7.54 -5.99
N TYR A 88 13.66 -6.50 -6.14
CA TYR A 88 14.13 -5.16 -5.85
C TYR A 88 14.42 -5.01 -4.36
N CYS A 89 15.59 -4.44 -4.06
CA CYS A 89 15.99 -4.07 -2.72
C CYS A 89 16.43 -2.61 -2.75
N SER A 90 15.70 -1.76 -2.03
CA SER A 90 16.08 -0.36 -1.85
C SER A 90 17.32 -0.19 -0.98
N GLY A 91 17.61 -1.18 -0.12
CA GLY A 91 18.83 -1.28 0.70
C GLY A 91 19.93 -2.12 0.05
N SER A 92 20.60 -2.94 0.85
CA SER A 92 21.61 -3.87 0.37
C SER A 92 21.25 -5.30 0.79
N TYR A 93 21.63 -6.26 -0.03
CA TYR A 93 21.47 -7.65 0.35
C TYR A 93 22.55 -8.09 1.32
N GLN A 94 22.12 -8.68 2.43
CA GLN A 94 22.98 -9.32 3.42
C GLN A 94 22.72 -10.83 3.40
N GLY A 95 23.79 -11.60 3.20
CA GLY A 95 23.72 -13.06 3.24
C GLY A 95 23.55 -13.59 4.66
N SER A 96 23.11 -14.84 4.78
CA SER A 96 23.10 -15.61 6.04
C SER A 96 22.20 -15.08 7.16
N MET A 97 21.28 -14.17 6.84
CA MET A 97 20.29 -13.62 7.77
C MET A 97 18.86 -14.12 7.51
N CYS A 98 18.65 -14.78 6.38
CA CYS A 98 17.38 -15.43 6.03
C CYS A 98 17.53 -16.95 6.08
N GLY A 99 16.44 -17.65 6.34
CA GLY A 99 16.40 -19.09 6.13
C GLY A 99 16.47 -19.45 4.64
N GLY A 100 16.69 -20.73 4.36
CA GLY A 100 16.67 -21.25 3.00
C GLY A 100 17.97 -21.08 2.21
N SER A 101 17.83 -21.02 0.90
CA SER A 101 18.97 -21.01 -0.03
C SER A 101 19.77 -19.70 0.01
N SER A 102 21.01 -19.72 -0.52
CA SER A 102 21.86 -18.52 -0.65
C SER A 102 21.26 -17.41 -1.52
N SER A 103 20.23 -17.72 -2.30
CA SER A 103 19.47 -16.74 -3.08
C SER A 103 18.43 -15.99 -2.24
N ARG A 104 18.00 -16.52 -1.08
CA ARG A 104 17.19 -15.78 -0.09
C ARG A 104 18.13 -14.99 0.79
N GLN A 105 18.09 -13.67 0.65
CA GLN A 105 18.97 -12.77 1.36
C GLN A 105 18.15 -11.69 2.05
N CYS A 106 18.71 -11.15 3.12
CA CYS A 106 18.05 -10.09 3.86
C CYS A 106 18.20 -8.81 3.07
N CYS A 107 17.10 -8.27 2.57
CA CYS A 107 17.08 -6.91 2.06
C CYS A 107 16.91 -5.98 3.25
N GLY A 108 18.01 -5.36 3.67
CA GLY A 108 18.04 -4.39 4.76
C GLY A 108 19.06 -3.30 4.45
N ALA A 109 18.91 -2.13 5.06
CA ALA A 109 19.95 -1.11 4.93
C ALA A 109 21.27 -1.67 5.48
N SER A 110 22.36 -1.50 4.73
CA SER A 110 23.70 -1.87 5.17
C SER A 110 23.99 -1.29 6.56
N GLY A 111 24.17 -2.17 7.55
CA GLY A 111 24.84 -1.91 8.83
C GLY A 111 24.32 -0.72 9.64
N GLY A 112 23.35 -0.97 10.51
CA GLY A 112 22.98 -0.02 11.55
C GLY A 112 21.91 -0.60 12.47
N GLY A 113 22.32 -1.23 13.56
CA GLY A 113 21.47 -1.33 14.73
C GLY A 113 21.16 0.09 15.20
N GLY A 114 19.94 0.54 14.95
CA GLY A 114 19.40 1.80 15.41
C GLY A 114 17.94 1.79 15.05
N GLY A 115 17.06 2.02 16.03
CA GLY A 115 15.66 2.30 15.72
C GLY A 115 15.62 3.38 14.65
N GLY A 116 15.23 3.02 13.43
CA GLY A 116 15.02 4.00 12.38
C GLY A 116 13.93 4.93 12.90
N ASP A 117 14.23 6.23 12.97
CA ASP A 117 13.29 7.22 13.48
C ASP A 117 11.92 6.97 12.83
N CYS A 118 10.97 6.55 13.66
CA CYS A 118 9.60 6.38 13.24
C CYS A 118 9.13 7.73 12.72
N ASN A 119 8.91 7.83 11.40
CA ASN A 119 8.49 9.11 10.82
C ASN A 119 7.00 9.37 11.07
N LEU A 120 6.30 8.39 11.68
CA LEU A 120 4.92 8.56 12.09
C LEU A 120 4.84 9.52 13.27
N VAL A 121 4.02 10.54 13.07
CA VAL A 121 3.64 11.50 14.10
C VAL A 121 2.19 11.26 14.49
N ARG A 122 1.92 11.39 15.79
CA ARG A 122 0.53 11.47 16.25
C ARG A 122 -0.04 12.81 15.80
N TYR A 123 -1.12 12.75 15.02
CA TYR A 123 -1.82 13.94 14.57
C TYR A 123 -3.02 14.26 15.45
N THR A 124 -3.12 15.51 15.91
CA THR A 124 -4.30 16.02 16.62
C THR A 124 -4.56 17.46 16.23
N ASN A 125 -5.83 17.81 16.01
CA ASN A 125 -6.24 19.18 15.74
C ASN A 125 -7.71 19.39 16.18
N THR A 126 -8.25 20.60 15.99
CA THR A 126 -9.58 20.99 16.47
C THR A 126 -10.73 20.32 15.69
N HIS A 127 -10.58 20.16 14.38
CA HIS A 127 -11.63 19.67 13.47
C HIS A 127 -11.28 18.34 12.78
N ILE A 128 -10.19 17.71 13.17
CA ILE A 128 -9.85 16.34 12.76
C ILE A 128 -9.64 15.50 14.01
N LYS A 129 -10.47 14.47 14.16
CA LYS A 129 -10.50 13.59 15.33
C LYS A 129 -10.49 12.14 14.87
N GLY A 130 -9.88 11.26 15.68
CA GLY A 130 -10.03 9.83 15.48
C GLY A 130 -11.39 9.35 15.96
N TYR A 131 -12.10 8.64 15.10
CA TYR A 131 -13.40 8.05 15.42
C TYR A 131 -13.23 6.94 16.47
N ASN A 132 -14.16 6.86 17.43
CA ASN A 132 -14.13 5.89 18.53
C ASN A 132 -12.79 5.84 19.31
N GLY A 133 -12.12 6.99 19.44
CA GLY A 133 -10.84 7.07 20.17
C GLY A 133 -9.63 6.55 19.39
N LEU A 134 -9.77 6.33 18.07
CA LEU A 134 -8.66 6.02 17.19
C LEU A 134 -7.52 7.04 17.39
N ARG A 135 -6.29 6.53 17.59
CA ARG A 135 -5.10 7.37 17.54
C ARG A 135 -4.73 7.59 16.08
N VAL A 136 -4.84 8.82 15.61
CA VAL A 136 -4.48 9.17 14.23
C VAL A 136 -2.96 9.29 14.15
N GLU A 137 -2.34 8.39 13.40
CA GLU A 137 -0.91 8.39 13.10
C GLU A 137 -0.72 8.50 11.59
N VAL A 138 0.14 9.44 11.20
CA VAL A 138 0.45 9.77 9.79
C VAL A 138 1.93 10.04 9.69
N ASP A 139 2.49 9.94 8.49
CA ASP A 139 3.86 10.35 8.24
C ASP A 139 4.05 11.86 8.49
N ALA A 140 5.21 12.26 9.01
CA ALA A 140 5.53 13.66 9.24
C ALA A 140 5.43 14.51 7.97
N GLY A 141 5.75 13.94 6.81
CA GLY A 141 5.61 14.56 5.49
C GLY A 141 4.15 14.81 5.09
N PHE A 142 3.21 13.97 5.55
CA PHE A 142 1.77 14.15 5.30
C PHE A 142 1.09 15.09 6.29
N LYS A 143 1.79 15.52 7.36
CA LYS A 143 1.21 16.41 8.37
C LYS A 143 0.70 17.73 7.78
N SER A 144 1.39 18.28 6.79
CA SER A 144 1.02 19.58 6.22
C SER A 144 -0.32 19.53 5.46
N GLU A 145 -0.62 18.38 4.88
CA GLU A 145 -1.84 18.02 4.19
C GLU A 145 -2.98 17.86 5.20
N MET A 146 -2.70 17.21 6.33
CA MET A 146 -3.64 17.15 7.46
C MET A 146 -3.98 18.55 8.01
N ASP A 147 -3.01 19.46 8.09
CA ASP A 147 -3.23 20.85 8.52
C ASP A 147 -4.05 21.65 7.48
N LYS A 148 -3.90 21.38 6.17
CA LYS A 148 -4.79 21.92 5.12
C LYS A 148 -6.22 21.40 5.29
N MET A 149 -6.38 20.09 5.46
CA MET A 149 -7.69 19.47 5.66
C MET A 149 -8.41 20.03 6.91
N ASN A 150 -7.69 20.28 8.00
CA ASN A 150 -8.29 20.87 9.20
C ASN A 150 -8.84 22.29 8.92
N ARG A 151 -8.13 23.10 8.12
CA ARG A 151 -8.61 24.42 7.69
C ARG A 151 -9.86 24.31 6.82
N PHE A 152 -9.89 23.35 5.88
CA PHE A 152 -11.08 23.11 5.07
C PHE A 152 -12.28 22.67 5.92
N ALA A 153 -12.03 21.86 6.95
CA ALA A 153 -13.06 21.41 7.87
C ALA A 153 -13.63 22.58 8.69
N ILE A 154 -12.78 23.50 9.16
CA ILE A 154 -13.19 24.74 9.82
C ILE A 154 -14.07 25.58 8.87
N ASP A 155 -13.58 25.88 7.66
CA ASP A 155 -14.29 26.71 6.68
C ASP A 155 -15.68 26.16 6.33
N CYS A 156 -15.80 24.83 6.30
CA CYS A 156 -17.03 24.13 5.95
C CYS A 156 -17.86 23.70 7.16
N SER A 157 -17.48 24.12 8.38
CA SER A 157 -18.19 23.79 9.62
C SER A 157 -18.42 22.28 9.82
N VAL A 158 -17.44 21.44 9.46
CA VAL A 158 -17.48 19.98 9.66
C VAL A 158 -16.40 19.54 10.64
N THR A 159 -16.60 18.40 11.30
CA THR A 159 -15.53 17.66 11.96
C THR A 159 -15.23 16.40 11.17
N VAL A 160 -13.97 16.23 10.78
CA VAL A 160 -13.47 15.02 10.13
C VAL A 160 -13.26 13.94 11.18
N GLN A 161 -13.94 12.82 11.01
CA GLN A 161 -13.91 11.66 11.90
C GLN A 161 -13.12 10.55 11.20
N VAL A 162 -11.82 10.50 11.50
CA VAL A 162 -10.85 9.58 10.88
C VAL A 162 -11.14 8.17 11.36
N THR A 163 -11.44 7.26 10.44
CA THR A 163 -11.73 5.84 10.72
C THR A 163 -10.51 4.95 10.49
N HIS A 164 -9.64 5.32 9.54
CA HIS A 164 -8.34 4.69 9.31
C HIS A 164 -7.29 5.73 8.94
N ALA A 165 -6.04 5.47 9.32
CA ALA A 165 -4.87 6.28 8.98
C ALA A 165 -3.72 5.34 8.60
N PHE A 166 -2.50 5.53 9.13
CA PHE A 166 -1.44 4.55 8.98
C PHE A 166 -1.87 3.15 9.46
N ARG A 167 -1.46 2.11 8.73
CA ARG A 167 -1.60 0.71 9.16
C ARG A 167 -0.41 -0.14 8.73
N LYS A 168 -0.08 -1.14 9.54
CA LYS A 168 0.92 -2.14 9.15
C LYS A 168 0.36 -3.05 8.05
N GLU A 169 1.22 -3.53 7.18
CA GLU A 169 0.87 -4.57 6.23
C GLU A 169 0.37 -5.82 6.98
N GLY A 170 -0.71 -6.42 6.48
CA GLY A 170 -1.34 -7.58 7.11
C GLY A 170 -2.16 -7.28 8.38
N GLN A 171 -2.21 -6.03 8.86
CA GLN A 171 -3.07 -5.66 9.98
C GLN A 171 -4.55 -5.84 9.59
N ASN A 172 -5.29 -6.60 10.40
CA ASN A 172 -6.72 -6.82 10.21
C ASN A 172 -7.48 -5.50 10.44
N ILE A 173 -8.12 -5.01 9.38
CA ILE A 173 -8.98 -3.84 9.39
C ILE A 173 -10.44 -4.33 9.49
N GLY A 174 -11.01 -4.24 10.69
CA GLY A 174 -12.39 -4.68 10.91
C GLY A 174 -13.36 -3.93 10.00
N GLY A 175 -14.16 -4.67 9.22
CA GLY A 175 -15.28 -4.10 8.45
C GLY A 175 -15.01 -3.76 6.97
N THR A 176 -13.85 -4.08 6.41
CA THR A 176 -13.62 -3.88 4.96
C THR A 176 -13.89 -5.13 4.13
N ILE A 177 -14.72 -4.98 3.10
CA ILE A 177 -15.12 -6.02 2.13
C ILE A 177 -14.07 -6.21 1.02
N VAL A 178 -13.07 -5.32 0.91
CA VAL A 178 -12.09 -5.31 -0.19
C VAL A 178 -10.66 -5.66 0.30
N PRO A 179 -9.93 -6.56 -0.41
CA PRO A 179 -8.52 -6.81 -0.16
C PRO A 179 -7.70 -5.51 -0.30
N PRO A 180 -6.73 -5.24 0.60
CA PRO A 180 -5.84 -4.09 0.49
C PRO A 180 -5.08 -4.06 -0.84
N ALA A 181 -5.00 -2.89 -1.48
CA ALA A 181 -4.06 -2.69 -2.59
C ALA A 181 -2.61 -2.81 -2.11
N SER A 182 -1.74 -3.43 -2.91
CA SER A 182 -0.34 -3.71 -2.56
C SER A 182 0.50 -2.44 -2.30
N ASN A 183 0.11 -1.30 -2.90
CA ASN A 183 0.80 0.00 -2.74
C ASN A 183 -0.16 1.09 -2.20
N SER A 184 -0.86 0.79 -1.11
CA SER A 184 -1.78 1.74 -0.47
C SER A 184 -0.99 2.85 0.27
N ASN A 185 -1.40 4.11 0.12
CA ASN A 185 -0.83 5.23 0.88
C ASN A 185 -1.07 5.12 2.41
N HIS A 186 -2.02 4.28 2.85
CA HIS A 186 -2.17 3.94 4.27
C HIS A 186 -0.96 3.16 4.83
N LEU A 187 -0.26 2.38 4.00
CA LEU A 187 0.91 1.60 4.44
C LEU A 187 2.14 2.48 4.72
N VAL A 188 2.08 3.75 4.35
CA VAL A 188 3.17 4.71 4.57
C VAL A 188 2.74 5.90 5.42
N GLY A 189 1.46 6.00 5.79
CA GLY A 189 0.95 7.10 6.61
C GLY A 189 0.58 8.36 5.82
N HIS A 190 0.37 8.23 4.51
CA HIS A 190 0.00 9.31 3.58
C HIS A 190 -1.46 9.27 3.14
N ALA A 191 -2.33 8.59 3.92
CA ALA A 191 -3.75 8.51 3.63
C ALA A 191 -4.58 8.45 4.91
N ILE A 192 -5.82 8.91 4.79
CA ILE A 192 -6.87 8.71 5.79
C ILE A 192 -8.16 8.22 5.14
N ASP A 193 -8.89 7.39 5.87
CA ASP A 193 -10.30 7.16 5.64
C ASP A 193 -11.11 7.97 6.66
N PHE A 194 -12.22 8.55 6.22
CA PHE A 194 -12.97 9.47 7.06
C PHE A 194 -14.48 9.38 6.84
N ASN A 195 -15.20 9.82 7.85
CA ASN A 195 -16.57 10.30 7.76
C ASN A 195 -16.62 11.75 8.24
N LEU A 196 -17.75 12.43 8.04
CA LEU A 196 -17.93 13.80 8.52
C LEU A 196 -19.08 13.87 9.53
N GLU A 197 -18.80 14.53 10.65
CA GLU A 197 -19.84 15.08 11.50
C GLU A 197 -20.15 16.50 11.00
N THR A 198 -21.40 16.73 10.63
CA THR A 198 -21.84 18.00 10.03
C THR A 198 -23.03 18.57 10.82
N PRO A 199 -23.38 19.85 10.63
CA PRO A 199 -24.62 20.42 11.19
C PRO A 199 -25.90 19.71 10.70
N ASN A 200 -25.85 19.04 9.54
CA ASN A 200 -26.94 18.23 9.00
C ASN A 200 -26.88 16.77 9.44
N GLY A 201 -26.02 16.42 10.40
CA GLY A 201 -25.84 15.07 10.91
C GLY A 201 -24.63 14.34 10.32
N TRP A 202 -24.57 13.04 10.59
CA TRP A 202 -23.48 12.15 10.17
C TRP A 202 -23.47 11.92 8.66
N CYS A 203 -22.32 12.10 8.03
CA CYS A 203 -22.09 11.87 6.62
C CYS A 203 -21.04 10.78 6.44
N ASN A 204 -21.51 9.56 6.17
CA ASN A 204 -20.69 8.38 5.89
C ASN A 204 -20.37 8.24 4.40
N GLY A 205 -19.76 7.11 4.00
CA GLY A 205 -19.45 6.80 2.59
C GLY A 205 -20.60 7.04 1.61
N ASP A 206 -21.82 6.58 1.90
CA ASP A 206 -22.99 6.79 1.03
C ASP A 206 -23.35 8.28 0.89
N CYS A 207 -23.32 9.02 2.01
CA CYS A 207 -23.56 10.46 2.01
C CYS A 207 -22.48 11.24 1.23
N LEU A 208 -21.22 10.83 1.36
CA LEU A 208 -20.08 11.39 0.65
C LEU A 208 -20.17 11.10 -0.86
N ASP A 209 -20.55 9.89 -1.24
CA ASP A 209 -20.74 9.45 -2.62
C ASP A 209 -21.86 10.24 -3.32
N TRP A 210 -23.01 10.37 -2.66
CA TRP A 210 -24.17 11.07 -3.23
C TRP A 210 -24.09 12.59 -3.14
N GLU A 211 -23.10 13.13 -2.43
CA GLU A 211 -22.88 14.56 -2.21
C GLU A 211 -24.15 15.33 -1.77
N ASN A 212 -25.06 14.67 -1.04
CA ASN A 212 -26.36 15.22 -0.66
C ASN A 212 -26.29 16.14 0.59
N ASN A 213 -25.19 16.10 1.32
CA ASN A 213 -24.92 16.95 2.47
C ASN A 213 -24.11 18.18 2.04
N SER A 214 -24.70 19.37 2.12
CA SER A 214 -24.08 20.62 1.65
C SER A 214 -22.77 20.97 2.37
N TYR A 215 -22.65 20.67 3.67
CA TYR A 215 -21.42 20.89 4.44
C TYR A 215 -20.33 19.89 4.06
N GLY A 216 -20.73 18.61 3.88
CA GLY A 216 -19.82 17.58 3.36
C GLY A 216 -19.31 17.90 1.96
N LYS A 217 -20.21 18.35 1.08
CA LYS A 217 -19.88 18.80 -0.28
C LYS A 217 -18.97 20.02 -0.29
N CYS A 218 -19.14 20.97 0.63
CA CYS A 218 -18.20 22.09 0.81
C CYS A 218 -16.79 21.55 1.08
N PHE A 219 -16.65 20.63 2.02
CA PHE A 219 -15.36 20.06 2.41
C PHE A 219 -14.70 19.31 1.25
N THR A 220 -15.43 18.37 0.62
CA THR A 220 -14.88 17.57 -0.48
C THR A 220 -14.57 18.43 -1.72
N ASN A 221 -15.31 19.51 -1.98
CA ASN A 221 -14.97 20.45 -3.05
C ASN A 221 -13.65 21.18 -2.80
N LYS A 222 -13.32 21.53 -1.54
CA LYS A 222 -12.02 22.11 -1.20
C LYS A 222 -10.89 21.11 -1.39
N ILE A 223 -11.11 19.83 -1.03
CA ILE A 223 -10.15 18.76 -1.31
C ILE A 223 -9.91 18.62 -2.82
N LYS A 224 -10.99 18.54 -3.63
CA LYS A 224 -10.89 18.45 -5.11
C LYS A 224 -10.19 19.65 -5.74
N ALA A 225 -10.33 20.84 -5.15
CA ALA A 225 -9.72 22.06 -5.66
C ALA A 225 -8.23 22.19 -5.29
N ASP A 226 -7.79 21.47 -4.25
CA ASP A 226 -6.38 21.38 -3.86
C ASP A 226 -5.62 20.48 -4.84
N ARG A 227 -4.45 20.93 -5.28
CA ARG A 227 -3.63 20.19 -6.27
C ARG A 227 -2.72 19.13 -5.64
N THR A 228 -2.56 19.15 -4.32
CA THR A 228 -1.70 18.20 -3.59
C THR A 228 -2.51 17.10 -2.91
N LEU A 229 -3.83 17.11 -3.02
CA LEU A 229 -4.71 16.12 -2.43
C LEU A 229 -5.56 15.45 -3.50
N ARG A 230 -5.92 14.19 -3.25
CA ARG A 230 -6.91 13.46 -4.02
C ARG A 230 -8.03 13.02 -3.10
N TRP A 231 -9.25 13.13 -3.61
CA TRP A 231 -10.41 12.52 -2.96
C TRP A 231 -10.80 11.24 -3.71
N GLY A 232 -11.02 10.17 -2.95
CA GLY A 232 -11.23 8.83 -3.48
C GLY A 232 -12.51 8.63 -4.25
N GLN A 233 -13.43 9.60 -4.28
CA GLN A 233 -14.53 9.56 -5.23
C GLN A 233 -14.08 9.48 -6.69
N SER A 234 -12.89 10.02 -7.01
CA SER A 234 -12.29 9.88 -8.34
C SER A 234 -11.86 8.45 -8.70
N PHE A 235 -11.84 7.53 -7.72
CA PHE A 235 -11.48 6.13 -7.86
C PHE A 235 -12.41 5.20 -7.05
N ASN A 236 -13.68 5.58 -6.90
CA ASN A 236 -14.74 4.78 -6.28
C ASN A 236 -14.46 4.37 -4.82
N ASP A 237 -13.85 5.29 -4.05
CA ASP A 237 -13.59 5.18 -2.62
C ASP A 237 -13.91 6.52 -1.92
N PRO A 238 -15.20 6.86 -1.74
CA PRO A 238 -15.62 8.20 -1.29
C PRO A 238 -15.18 8.57 0.13
N VAL A 239 -14.74 7.59 0.94
CA VAL A 239 -14.23 7.82 2.29
C VAL A 239 -12.74 8.10 2.34
N HIS A 240 -12.02 8.04 1.21
CA HIS A 240 -10.57 8.07 1.19
C HIS A 240 -10.00 9.42 0.75
N ILE A 241 -8.93 9.89 1.41
CA ILE A 241 -8.12 11.04 0.99
C ILE A 241 -6.63 10.69 1.11
N ASP A 242 -5.85 11.03 0.08
CA ASP A 242 -4.38 10.93 0.08
C ASP A 242 -3.73 12.06 -0.72
N ASP A 243 -2.39 12.09 -0.75
CA ASP A 243 -1.57 13.04 -1.53
C ASP A 243 -0.98 12.43 -2.82
N TYR A 244 -1.47 11.26 -3.23
CA TYR A 244 -0.96 10.49 -4.37
C TYR A 244 0.52 10.05 -4.27
N LEU A 245 1.12 9.94 -3.07
CA LEU A 245 2.55 9.59 -2.98
C LEU A 245 2.93 8.32 -3.77
N ASN A 246 2.14 7.26 -3.65
CA ASN A 246 2.36 5.99 -4.36
C ASN A 246 2.50 6.09 -5.89
N GLY A 247 1.90 7.09 -6.53
CA GLY A 247 2.03 7.32 -7.97
C GLY A 247 2.89 8.54 -8.33
N GLY A 248 2.86 9.58 -7.51
CA GLY A 248 3.59 10.82 -7.73
C GLY A 248 5.08 10.75 -7.38
N ASN A 249 5.44 9.97 -6.36
CA ASN A 249 6.83 9.70 -5.98
C ASN A 249 6.98 8.26 -5.43
N PRO A 250 6.93 7.23 -6.31
CA PRO A 250 7.00 5.84 -5.89
C PRO A 250 8.29 5.50 -5.12
N SER A 251 9.41 6.15 -5.42
CA SER A 251 10.67 5.94 -4.69
C SER A 251 10.61 6.41 -3.24
N GLU A 252 9.96 7.54 -2.97
CA GLU A 252 9.77 7.99 -1.58
C GLU A 252 8.74 7.12 -0.87
N TRP A 253 7.68 6.68 -1.58
CA TRP A 253 6.73 5.71 -1.06
C TRP A 253 7.43 4.43 -0.59
N ASP A 254 8.30 3.83 -1.41
CA ASP A 254 9.03 2.61 -1.06
C ASP A 254 9.91 2.83 0.18
N LYS A 255 10.61 3.96 0.25
CA LYS A 255 11.43 4.31 1.41
C LYS A 255 10.60 4.42 2.68
N LEU A 256 9.48 5.17 2.64
CA LEU A 256 8.60 5.36 3.78
C LEU A 256 7.88 4.09 4.18
N TYR A 257 7.59 3.20 3.24
CA TYR A 257 7.06 1.87 3.54
C TYR A 257 8.01 1.11 4.46
N TYR A 258 9.28 0.95 4.11
CA TYR A 258 10.20 0.23 5.00
C TYR A 258 10.46 0.97 6.33
N GLN A 259 10.50 2.30 6.30
CA GLN A 259 10.71 3.12 7.49
C GLN A 259 9.54 3.01 8.48
N ASN A 260 8.31 3.24 8.01
CA ASN A 260 7.14 3.34 8.87
C ASN A 260 6.56 1.97 9.25
N GLN A 261 6.82 0.92 8.46
CA GLN A 261 6.47 -0.45 8.84
C GLN A 261 7.35 -1.02 9.98
N GLY A 262 8.49 -0.39 10.24
CA GLY A 262 9.37 -0.68 11.39
C GLY A 262 8.99 0.05 12.69
N CYS A 263 8.07 1.02 12.62
CA CYS A 263 7.21 1.39 13.75
C CYS A 263 6.25 0.22 14.00
#